data_AF-K0IZD9-F1
#
_entry.id   AF-K0IZD9-F1
#
_cell.length_a   1.000
_cell.length_b   1.000
_cell.length_c   1.000
_cell.angle_alpha   90.00
_cell.angle_beta   90.00
_cell.angle_gamma   90.00
#
_symmetry.space_group_name_H-M   'P 1'
#
loop_
_entity.id
_entity.type
_entity.pdbx_description
1 polymer ?
#
loop_
_entity_poly.entity_id
_entity_poly.type
_entity_poly.pdbx_seq_one_letter_code
_entity_poly.pdbx_strand_id
1 'polypeptide(L)'
;MKIRNNAAQVIGWIFIVAGIIFAILIVASFDYEYYNYVKDFPVTEDQLDFLESELVSTWVYATILLFGHVAVGVVIMTLGKILSYVQLMALGNEEVSNQ
;
A
#
# COMPACT_ATOMS: atom_id res chain seq x y z
N MET A 1 -0.70 -17.38 21.79
CA MET A 1 -1.06 -17.55 20.35
C MET A 1 -1.93 -16.43 19.78
N LYS A 2 -3.10 -16.11 20.38
CA LYS A 2 -3.99 -15.00 19.93
C LYS A 2 -3.27 -13.65 19.76
N ILE A 3 -2.35 -13.32 20.66
CA ILE A 3 -1.65 -12.02 20.69
C ILE A 3 -0.78 -11.80 19.44
N ARG A 4 -0.05 -12.81 18.95
CA ARG A 4 0.83 -12.67 17.78
C ARG A 4 0.05 -12.55 16.46
N ASN A 5 -1.04 -13.31 16.33
CA ASN A 5 -1.92 -13.20 15.17
C ASN A 5 -2.64 -11.83 15.13
N ASN A 6 -3.05 -11.32 16.30
CA ASN A 6 -3.61 -9.97 16.42
C ASN A 6 -2.59 -8.89 16.04
N ALA A 7 -1.33 -9.02 16.47
CA ALA A 7 -0.28 -8.06 16.12
C ALA A 7 -0.03 -8.01 14.59
N ALA A 8 0.08 -9.17 13.94
CA ALA A 8 0.26 -9.24 12.49
C ALA A 8 -0.92 -8.62 11.71
N GLN A 9 -2.15 -8.81 12.19
CA GLN A 9 -3.33 -8.16 11.60
C GLN A 9 -3.30 -6.65 11.76
N VAL A 10 -3.00 -6.16 12.97
CA VAL A 10 -2.93 -4.71 13.23
C VAL A 10 -1.85 -4.05 12.38
N ILE A 11 -0.64 -4.63 12.33
CA ILE A 11 0.47 -4.09 11.52
C ILE A 11 0.11 -4.10 10.03
N GLY A 12 -0.50 -5.17 9.52
CA GLY A 12 -0.94 -5.23 8.13
C GLY A 12 -1.94 -4.13 7.77
N TRP A 13 -2.91 -3.87 8.65
CA TRP A 13 -3.84 -2.75 8.48
C TRP A 13 -3.17 -1.38 8.53
N ILE A 14 -2.21 -1.18 9.42
CA ILE A 14 -1.43 0.07 9.49
C ILE A 14 -0.72 0.33 8.15
N PHE A 15 -0.09 -0.68 7.56
CA PHE A 15 0.56 -0.54 6.25
C PHE A 15 -0.42 -0.17 5.14
N ILE A 16 -1.59 -0.82 5.10
CA ILE A 16 -2.62 -0.53 4.10
C ILE A 16 -3.11 0.93 4.24
N VAL A 17 -3.44 1.35 5.46
CA VAL A 17 -3.95 2.71 5.73
C VAL A 17 -2.87 3.76 5.43
N ALA A 18 -1.62 3.51 5.82
CA ALA A 18 -0.50 4.39 5.50
C ALA A 18 -0.29 4.53 3.98
N GLY A 19 -0.37 3.42 3.24
CA GLY A 19 -0.30 3.43 1.77
C GLY A 19 -1.39 4.28 1.12
N ILE A 20 -2.62 4.19 1.61
CA ILE A 20 -3.75 5.02 1.14
C ILE A 20 -3.48 6.50 1.42
N ILE A 21 -3.04 6.83 2.64
CA ILE A 21 -2.73 8.22 3.02
C ILE A 21 -1.61 8.79 2.13
N PHE A 22 -0.53 8.04 1.93
CA PHE A 22 0.58 8.50 1.08
C PHE A 22 0.16 8.68 -0.38
N ALA A 23 -0.65 7.77 -0.93
CA ALA A 23 -1.18 7.92 -2.29
C ALA A 23 -2.03 9.20 -2.43
N ILE A 24 -2.90 9.48 -1.44
CA ILE A 24 -3.70 10.71 -1.41
C ILE A 24 -2.79 11.95 -1.36
N LEU A 25 -1.75 11.94 -0.51
CA LEU A 25 -0.83 13.07 -0.39
C LEU A 25 -0.05 13.34 -1.69
N ILE A 26 0.39 12.28 -2.38
CA ILE A 26 1.10 12.43 -3.67
C ILE A 26 0.17 13.00 -4.72
N VAL A 27 -1.03 12.44 -4.89
CA VAL A 27 -2.02 12.95 -5.84
C VAL A 27 -2.36 14.41 -5.51
N ALA A 28 -2.57 14.73 -4.24
CA ALA A 28 -2.88 16.09 -3.79
C ALA A 28 -1.72 17.10 -3.96
N SER A 29 -0.49 16.64 -4.17
CA SER A 29 0.66 17.54 -4.39
C SER A 29 0.71 18.12 -5.81
N PHE A 30 -0.04 17.55 -6.75
CA PHE A 30 -0.11 18.07 -8.11
C PHE A 30 -1.01 19.31 -8.18
N ASP A 31 -0.53 20.38 -8.83
CA ASP A 31 -1.29 21.62 -8.99
C ASP A 31 -2.33 21.50 -10.13
N TYR A 32 -3.47 20.91 -9.79
CA TYR A 32 -4.60 20.76 -10.71
C TYR A 32 -5.22 22.10 -11.13
N GLU A 33 -5.10 23.15 -10.32
CA GLU A 33 -5.65 24.45 -10.65
C GLU A 33 -4.83 25.08 -11.77
N TYR A 34 -3.50 25.07 -11.63
CA TYR A 34 -2.59 25.52 -12.67
C TYR A 34 -2.70 24.70 -13.94
N TYR A 35 -2.76 23.36 -13.85
CA TYR A 35 -2.95 22.50 -15.02
C TYR A 35 -4.24 22.84 -15.78
N ASN A 36 -5.37 22.99 -15.07
CA ASN A 36 -6.64 23.33 -15.71
C ASN A 36 -6.65 24.74 -16.30
N TYR A 37 -5.94 25.69 -15.67
CA TYR A 37 -5.75 27.01 -16.25
C TYR A 37 -4.96 26.91 -17.57
N VAL A 38 -3.80 26.26 -17.56
CA VAL A 38 -2.88 26.21 -18.70
C VAL A 38 -3.46 25.45 -19.89
N LYS A 39 -4.22 24.37 -19.68
CA LYS A 39 -4.76 23.56 -20.79
C LYS A 39 -5.74 24.33 -21.70
N ASP A 40 -6.40 25.36 -21.16
CA ASP A 40 -7.48 26.09 -21.83
C ASP A 40 -6.98 27.36 -22.57
N PHE A 41 -5.70 27.72 -22.42
CA PHE A 41 -5.07 28.86 -23.11
C PHE A 41 -4.14 28.39 -24.24
N PRO A 42 -3.82 29.26 -25.23
CA PRO A 42 -2.85 28.97 -26.28
C PRO A 42 -1.43 29.06 -25.72
N VAL A 43 -1.06 28.11 -24.87
CA VAL A 43 0.27 27.97 -24.29
C VAL A 43 1.12 27.14 -25.26
N THR A 44 2.44 27.36 -25.27
CA THR A 44 3.38 26.56 -26.07
C THR A 44 3.22 25.08 -25.73
N GLU A 45 3.07 24.22 -26.74
CA GLU A 45 2.86 22.77 -26.59
C GLU A 45 3.84 22.13 -25.58
N ASP A 46 5.11 22.57 -25.58
CA ASP A 46 6.15 22.12 -24.66
C ASP A 46 5.79 22.24 -23.16
N GLN A 47 5.05 23.29 -22.77
CA GLN A 47 4.66 23.49 -21.37
C GLN A 47 3.51 22.57 -20.96
N LEU A 48 2.59 22.30 -21.88
CA LEU A 48 1.49 21.38 -21.64
C LEU A 48 2.03 19.94 -21.54
N ASP A 49 2.93 19.55 -22.45
CA ASP A 49 3.59 18.24 -22.43
C ASP A 49 4.37 18.00 -21.13
N PHE A 50 5.06 19.02 -20.62
CA PHE A 50 5.75 18.93 -19.33
C PHE A 50 4.77 18.66 -18.17
N LEU A 51 3.68 19.41 -18.08
CA LEU A 51 2.68 19.24 -17.01
C LEU A 51 1.93 17.91 -17.12
N GLU A 52 1.63 17.45 -18.33
CA GLU A 52 1.03 16.13 -18.55
C GLU A 52 1.96 15.00 -18.11
N SER A 53 3.26 15.13 -18.43
CA SER A 53 4.28 14.20 -17.95
C SER A 53 4.36 14.18 -16.41
N GLU A 54 4.35 15.35 -15.76
CA GLU A 54 4.31 15.43 -14.30
C GLU A 54 3.04 14.79 -13.72
N LEU A 55 1.87 15.04 -14.31
CA LEU A 55 0.60 14.45 -13.88
C LEU A 55 0.63 12.92 -13.97
N VAL A 56 1.09 12.38 -15.10
CA VAL A 56 1.23 10.94 -15.28
C VAL A 56 2.22 10.36 -14.27
N SER A 57 3.37 11.01 -14.10
CA SER A 57 4.39 10.56 -13.14
C SER A 57 3.82 10.51 -11.71
N THR A 58 3.06 11.53 -11.30
CA THR A 58 2.41 11.63 -10.00
C THR A 58 1.47 10.46 -9.76
N TRP A 59 0.59 10.17 -10.73
CA TRP A 59 -0.34 9.05 -10.65
C TRP A 59 0.37 7.69 -10.65
N VAL A 60 1.43 7.53 -11.44
CA VAL A 60 2.25 6.31 -11.46
C VAL A 60 2.88 6.07 -10.09
N TYR A 61 3.53 7.08 -9.51
CA TYR A 61 4.16 6.96 -8.19
C TYR A 61 3.13 6.68 -7.08
N ALA A 62 1.99 7.39 -7.08
CA ALA A 62 0.92 7.15 -6.11
C ALA A 62 0.38 5.70 -6.20
N THR A 63 0.21 5.20 -7.42
CA THR A 63 -0.28 3.84 -7.69
C THR A 63 0.71 2.78 -7.22
N ILE A 64 1.99 2.93 -7.57
CA ILE A 64 3.05 2.00 -7.14
C ILE A 64 3.14 1.96 -5.61
N LEU A 65 3.12 3.12 -4.96
CA LEU A 65 3.18 3.19 -3.50
C LEU A 65 1.96 2.56 -2.84
N LEU A 66 0.75 2.83 -3.35
CA LEU A 66 -0.48 2.24 -2.83
C LEU A 66 -0.43 0.71 -2.91
N PHE A 67 -0.19 0.16 -4.09
CA PHE A 67 -0.18 -1.29 -4.28
C PHE A 67 0.99 -1.96 -3.57
N GLY A 68 2.15 -1.30 -3.50
CA GLY A 68 3.28 -1.78 -2.71
C GLY A 68 2.94 -1.93 -1.22
N HIS A 69 2.32 -0.92 -0.62
CA HIS A 69 1.91 -0.95 0.78
C HIS A 69 0.80 -1.98 1.03
N VAL A 70 -0.19 -2.05 0.13
CA VAL A 70 -1.26 -3.05 0.22
C VAL A 70 -0.71 -4.47 0.14
N ALA A 71 0.19 -4.73 -0.82
CA ALA A 71 0.83 -6.05 -0.98
C ALA A 71 1.61 -6.44 0.28
N VAL A 72 2.43 -5.53 0.81
CA VAL A 72 3.18 -5.77 2.05
C VAL A 72 2.24 -6.04 3.22
N GLY A 73 1.19 -5.23 3.39
CA GLY A 73 0.20 -5.43 4.45
C GLY A 73 -0.49 -6.79 4.37
N VAL A 74 -0.93 -7.20 3.18
CA VAL A 74 -1.56 -8.51 2.93
C VAL A 74 -0.59 -9.66 3.22
N VAL A 75 0.67 -9.55 2.80
CA VAL A 75 1.70 -10.57 3.07
C VAL A 75 1.93 -10.72 4.58
N ILE A 76 2.07 -9.63 5.32
CA ILE A 76 2.26 -9.66 6.79
C ILE A 76 1.09 -10.38 7.47
N MET A 77 -0.15 -10.05 7.11
CA MET A 77 -1.33 -10.69 7.67
C MET A 77 -1.40 -12.18 7.34
N THR A 78 -1.03 -12.54 6.10
CA THR A 78 -1.05 -13.94 5.63
C THR A 78 0.00 -14.77 6.35
N LEU A 79 1.23 -14.27 6.47
CA LEU A 79 2.30 -14.91 7.23
C LEU A 79 1.93 -15.07 8.71
N GLY A 80 1.28 -14.07 9.31
CA GLY A 80 0.77 -14.16 10.69
C GLY A 80 -0.19 -15.33 10.90
N LYS A 81 -1.08 -15.58 9.93
CA LYS A 81 -2.00 -16.73 9.94
C LYS A 81 -1.25 -18.05 9.73
N ILE A 82 -0.38 -18.15 8.73
CA ILE A 82 0.38 -19.37 8.42
C ILE A 82 1.22 -19.81 9.63
N LEU A 83 1.97 -18.88 10.24
CA LEU A 83 2.79 -19.17 11.42
C LEU A 83 1.95 -19.61 12.63
N SER A 84 0.68 -19.16 12.71
CA SER A 84 -0.24 -19.60 13.75
C SER A 84 -0.68 -21.06 13.52
N TYR A 85 -0.94 -21.45 12.27
CA TYR A 85 -1.29 -22.84 11.94
C TYR A 85 -0.12 -23.82 12.14
N VAL A 86 1.09 -23.43 11.74
CA VAL A 86 2.30 -24.27 11.92
C VAL A 86 2.56 -24.57 13.40
N GLN A 87 2.38 -23.58 14.28
CA GLN A 87 2.56 -23.79 15.72
C GLN A 87 1.50 -24.71 16.33
N LEU A 88 0.24 -24.62 15.89
CA LEU A 88 -0.79 -25.54 16.34
C LEU A 88 -0.47 -26.99 15.96
N MET A 89 0.02 -27.21 14.74
CA MET A 89 0.42 -28.54 14.29
C MET A 89 1.60 -29.09 15.10
N ALA A 90 2.59 -28.26 15.43
CA ALA A 90 3.71 -28.66 16.26
C ALA A 90 3.27 -29.10 17.68
N LEU A 91 2.41 -28.32 18.33
CA LEU A 91 1.90 -28.63 19.67
C LEU A 91 1.06 -29.91 19.70
N GLY A 92 0.17 -30.11 18.71
CA GLY A 92 -0.64 -31.32 18.63
C GLY A 92 0.21 -32.59 18.40
N ASN A 93 1.33 -32.47 17.69
CA ASN A 93 2.24 -33.59 17.45
C ASN A 93 3.03 -33.98 18.70
N GLU A 94 3.35 -33.01 19.57
CA GLU A 94 3.98 -33.27 20.88
C GLU A 94 3.02 -33.94 21.86
N GLU A 95 1.72 -33.60 21.86
CA GLU A 95 0.72 -34.26 22.71
C GLU A 95 0.51 -35.74 22.33
N VAL A 96 0.48 -36.07 21.03
CA VAL A 96 0.35 -37.46 20.55
C VAL A 96 1.61 -38.28 20.84
N SER A 97 2.79 -37.66 20.82
CA SER A 97 4.07 -38.33 21.11
C SER A 97 4.27 -38.69 22.59
N ASN A 98 3.55 -38.03 23.50
CA ASN A 98 3.73 -38.19 24.95
C ASN A 98 2.64 -39.08 25.59
N GLN A 99 1.79 -39.71 24.78
CA GLN A 99 0.82 -40.75 25.17
C GLN A 99 1.31 -42.12 24.72
#